data_AF-A0A414NWR4-F1
#
_entry.id   AF-A0A414NWR4-F1
#
_cell.length_a   1.000
_cell.length_b   1.000
_cell.length_c   1.000
_cell.angle_alpha   90.00
_cell.angle_beta   90.00
_cell.angle_gamma   90.00
#
_symmetry.space_group_name_H-M   'P 1'
#
loop_
_entity.id
_entity.type
_entity.pdbx_description
1 polymer ?
#
loop_
_entity_poly.entity_id
_entity_poly.type
_entity_poly.pdbx_seq_one_letter_code
_entity_poly.pdbx_strand_id
1 'polypeptide(L)'
;MSETIKTDSTIDITDVVCPITFVKVKLALEDLEDGQTLAVHLNDGEPIQNVPRSLKDEDHKVLSVKKREDGTYDLVVKKHGLLAD
;
A
#
# COMPACT_ATOMS: atom_id res chain seq x y z
N MET A 1 -9.66 -14.86 -15.89
CA MET A 1 -10.55 -14.09 -14.99
C MET A 1 -9.65 -13.34 -14.04
N SER A 2 -9.63 -12.01 -14.13
CA SER A 2 -8.78 -11.19 -13.29
C SER A 2 -9.47 -11.04 -11.93
N GLU A 3 -9.01 -11.74 -10.90
CA GLU A 3 -9.51 -11.53 -9.55
C GLU A 3 -9.25 -10.06 -9.14
N THR A 4 -10.33 -9.34 -8.87
CA THR A 4 -10.28 -8.01 -8.29
C THR A 4 -10.19 -8.19 -6.78
N ILE A 5 -9.07 -7.78 -6.19
CA ILE A 5 -8.92 -7.80 -4.73
C ILE A 5 -9.85 -6.72 -4.19
N LYS A 6 -10.85 -7.10 -3.39
CA LYS A 6 -11.68 -6.14 -2.66
C LYS A 6 -10.78 -5.38 -1.67
N THR A 7 -10.88 -4.05 -1.67
CA THR A 7 -10.18 -3.20 -0.71
C THR A 7 -11.15 -2.48 0.22
N ASP A 8 -10.74 -2.27 1.46
CA ASP A 8 -11.55 -1.60 2.50
C ASP A 8 -11.36 -0.08 2.47
N SER A 9 -10.18 0.38 2.04
CA SER A 9 -9.90 1.80 1.79
C SER A 9 -8.94 1.98 0.60
N THR A 10 -8.84 3.21 0.10
CA THR A 10 -7.95 3.59 -1.00
C THR A 10 -7.35 4.97 -0.76
N ILE A 11 -6.06 5.13 -1.04
CA ILE A 11 -5.38 6.43 -1.06
C ILE A 11 -4.61 6.62 -2.37
N ASP A 12 -4.46 7.87 -2.77
CA ASP A 12 -3.61 8.29 -3.88
C ASP A 12 -2.45 9.12 -3.31
N ILE A 13 -1.22 8.75 -3.64
CA ILE A 13 -0.01 9.45 -3.23
C ILE A 13 0.84 9.88 -4.45
N THR A 14 0.25 9.93 -5.65
CA THR A 14 0.95 10.36 -6.87
C THR A 14 1.32 11.85 -6.89
N ASP A 15 0.70 12.68 -6.04
CA ASP A 15 1.08 14.07 -5.82
C ASP A 15 2.04 14.26 -4.63
N VAL A 16 2.36 13.18 -3.91
CA VAL A 16 3.21 13.21 -2.72
C VAL A 16 4.67 12.98 -3.11
N VAL A 17 5.51 13.94 -2.74
CA VAL A 17 6.96 13.83 -2.89
C VAL A 17 7.62 13.20 -1.66
N CYS A 18 8.75 12.54 -1.87
CA CYS A 18 9.60 12.01 -0.80
C CYS A 18 10.01 13.12 0.20
N PRO A 19 10.29 12.78 1.47
CA PRO A 19 10.41 11.43 2.05
C PRO A 19 9.11 10.91 2.71
N ILE A 20 7.99 11.62 2.58
CA ILE A 20 6.78 11.36 3.39
C ILE A 20 5.80 10.37 2.76
N THR A 21 6.14 9.77 1.60
CA THR A 21 5.27 8.83 0.89
C THR A 21 4.91 7.63 1.75
N PHE A 22 5.88 7.05 2.46
CA PHE A 22 5.60 5.96 3.41
C PHE A 22 4.77 6.42 4.60
N VAL A 23 5.05 7.60 5.17
CA VAL A 23 4.30 8.15 6.31
C VAL A 23 2.81 8.30 5.97
N LYS A 24 2.48 8.76 4.76
CA LYS A 24 1.09 8.87 4.30
C LYS A 24 0.39 7.51 4.24
N VAL A 25 1.06 6.49 3.72
CA VAL A 25 0.53 5.12 3.66
C VAL A 25 0.33 4.55 5.05
N LYS A 26 1.27 4.79 5.96
CA LYS A 26 1.20 4.34 7.35
C LYS A 26 0.00 4.93 8.09
N LEU A 27 -0.20 6.26 8.00
CA LEU A 27 -1.36 6.91 8.63
C LEU A 27 -2.69 6.33 8.11
N ALA A 28 -2.79 6.08 6.80
CA ALA A 28 -3.98 5.45 6.22
C ALA A 28 -4.19 4.00 6.68
N LEU A 29 -3.11 3.26 6.99
CA LEU A 29 -3.20 1.93 7.59
C LEU A 29 -3.56 1.97 9.08
N GLU A 30 -3.13 2.99 9.81
CA GLU A 30 -3.48 3.17 11.23
C GLU A 30 -4.98 3.30 11.44
N ASP A 31 -5.69 3.93 10.49
CA ASP A 31 -7.16 4.08 10.49
C ASP A 31 -7.94 2.78 10.17
N LEU A 32 -7.27 1.71 9.73
CA LEU A 32 -7.89 0.42 9.40
C LEU A 32 -7.85 -0.55 10.57
N GLU A 33 -8.79 -1.50 10.59
CA GLU A 33 -8.74 -2.65 11.50
C GLU A 33 -7.74 -3.71 11.00
N ASP A 34 -7.24 -4.52 11.92
CA ASP A 34 -6.34 -5.63 11.60
C ASP A 34 -6.95 -6.58 10.57
N GLY A 35 -6.16 -6.90 9.55
CA GLY A 35 -6.59 -7.72 8.43
C GLY A 35 -7.45 -7.01 7.37
N GLN A 36 -7.78 -5.73 7.52
CA GLN A 36 -8.34 -4.94 6.42
C GLN A 36 -7.27 -4.60 5.38
N THR A 37 -7.72 -4.15 4.21
CA THR A 37 -6.91 -3.96 3.01
C THR A 37 -6.97 -2.51 2.51
N LEU A 38 -5.80 -1.96 2.18
CA LEU A 38 -5.62 -0.64 1.61
C LEU A 38 -5.11 -0.77 0.17
N ALA A 39 -5.81 -0.12 -0.77
CA ALA A 39 -5.24 0.20 -2.08
C ALA A 39 -4.46 1.51 -2.01
N VAL A 40 -3.30 1.54 -2.65
CA VAL A 40 -2.43 2.71 -2.75
C VAL A 40 -2.12 2.94 -4.22
N HIS A 41 -2.34 4.15 -4.71
CA HIS A 41 -1.91 4.58 -6.03
C HIS A 41 -0.63 5.42 -5.89
N LEU A 42 0.44 5.07 -6.62
CA LEU A 42 1.76 5.66 -6.42
C LEU A 42 2.55 5.82 -7.72
N ASN A 43 3.44 6.80 -7.75
CA ASN A 43 4.34 7.06 -8.87
C ASN A 43 5.42 5.98 -9.02
N ASP A 44 5.97 5.89 -10.23
CA ASP A 44 7.23 5.18 -10.50
C ASP A 44 8.41 5.82 -9.72
N GLY A 45 9.53 5.10 -9.68
CA GLY A 45 10.76 5.55 -9.02
C GLY A 45 10.81 5.16 -7.54
N GLU A 46 11.17 6.12 -6.69
CA GLU A 46 11.44 5.85 -5.27
C GLU A 46 10.21 5.32 -4.49
N PRO A 47 8.96 5.82 -4.67
CA PRO A 47 7.82 5.35 -3.89
C PRO A 47 7.57 3.85 -4.05
N ILE A 48 7.63 3.31 -5.27
CA ILE A 48 7.41 1.89 -5.53
C ILE A 48 8.55 0.99 -5.02
N GLN A 49 9.75 1.54 -4.80
CA GLN A 49 10.84 0.80 -4.18
C GLN A 49 10.73 0.79 -2.65
N ASN A 50 10.42 1.94 -2.06
CA ASN A 50 10.47 2.13 -0.62
C ASN A 50 9.17 1.68 0.07
N VAL A 51 8.00 2.08 -0.43
CA VAL A 51 6.72 1.80 0.24
C VAL A 51 6.48 0.29 0.43
N PRO A 52 6.59 -0.58 -0.60
CA PRO A 52 6.34 -2.01 -0.41
C PRO A 52 7.37 -2.68 0.51
N ARG A 53 8.60 -2.16 0.58
CA ARG A 53 9.64 -2.64 1.48
C ARG A 53 9.32 -2.26 2.92
N SER A 54 9.08 -0.99 3.20
CA SER A 54 8.76 -0.50 4.54
C SER A 54 7.47 -1.14 5.10
N LEU A 55 6.47 -1.40 4.25
CA LEU A 55 5.27 -2.14 4.65
C LEU A 55 5.60 -3.57 5.12
N LYS A 56 6.52 -4.26 4.45
CA LYS A 56 6.96 -5.60 4.87
C LYS A 56 7.80 -5.54 6.14
N ASP A 57 8.65 -4.53 6.26
CA ASP A 57 9.48 -4.30 7.45
C ASP A 57 8.61 -3.98 8.69
N GLU A 58 7.38 -3.48 8.50
CA GLU A 58 6.35 -3.29 9.55
C GLU A 58 5.32 -4.44 9.62
N ASP A 59 5.68 -5.64 9.15
CA ASP A 59 4.86 -6.86 9.24
C ASP A 59 3.48 -6.78 8.55
N HIS A 60 3.31 -5.86 7.59
CA HIS A 60 2.14 -5.82 6.72
C HIS A 60 2.32 -6.72 5.48
N LYS A 61 1.20 -7.22 4.96
CA LYS A 61 1.22 -8.16 3.83
C LYS A 61 0.88 -7.45 2.52
N VAL A 62 1.89 -7.21 1.68
CA VAL A 62 1.68 -6.75 0.31
C VAL A 62 1.01 -7.86 -0.51
N LEU A 63 -0.23 -7.63 -0.95
CA LEU A 63 -1.04 -8.59 -1.71
C LEU A 63 -0.85 -8.46 -3.21
N SER A 64 -0.65 -7.24 -3.71
CA SER A 64 -0.48 -6.99 -5.14
C SER A 64 0.32 -5.73 -5.40
N VAL A 65 1.06 -5.74 -6.50
CA VAL A 65 1.72 -4.58 -7.09
C VAL A 65 1.54 -4.71 -8.59
N LYS A 66 0.88 -3.73 -9.23
CA LYS A 66 0.59 -3.74 -10.67
C LYS A 66 0.97 -2.41 -11.27
N LYS A 67 1.75 -2.43 -12.35
CA LYS A 67 2.03 -1.25 -13.16
C LYS A 67 0.82 -0.92 -14.04
N ARG A 68 0.46 0.35 -14.14
CA ARG A 68 -0.57 0.89 -15.03
C ARG A 68 0.01 1.35 -16.36
N GLU A 69 -0.87 1.58 -17.33
CA GLU A 69 -0.48 2.03 -18.68
C GLU A 69 0.17 3.42 -18.67
N ASP A 70 -0.21 4.28 -17.72
CA ASP A 70 0.34 5.63 -17.53
C ASP A 70 1.70 5.65 -16.80
N GLY A 71 2.24 4.48 -16.45
CA GLY A 71 3.53 4.33 -15.78
C GLY A 71 3.47 4.37 -14.25
N THR A 72 2.32 4.68 -13.66
CA THR A 72 2.09 4.61 -12.21
C THR A 72 1.84 3.18 -11.75
N TYR A 73 1.62 2.98 -10.44
CA TYR A 73 1.42 1.67 -9.84
C TYR A 73 0.21 1.65 -8.90
N ASP A 74 -0.52 0.54 -8.93
CA ASP A 74 -1.47 0.17 -7.89
C ASP A 74 -0.82 -0.88 -6.98
N LEU A 75 -0.75 -0.56 -5.70
CA LEU A 75 -0.35 -1.47 -4.64
C LEU A 75 -1.58 -1.81 -3.79
N VAL A 76 -1.71 -3.07 -3.42
CA VAL A 76 -2.68 -3.50 -2.39
C VAL A 76 -1.91 -4.13 -1.25
N VAL A 77 -2.16 -3.63 -0.04
CA VAL A 77 -1.58 -4.14 1.20
C VAL A 77 -2.69 -4.50 2.17
N LYS A 78 -2.51 -5.60 2.88
CA LYS A 78 -3.33 -5.98 4.03
C LYS A 78 -2.62 -5.48 5.28
N LYS A 79 -3.30 -4.68 6.11
CA LYS A 79 -2.83 -4.37 7.46
C LYS A 79 -2.58 -5.71 8.16
N HIS A 80 -1.51 -5.74 8.92
CA HIS A 80 -1.21 -6.83 9.84
C HIS A 80 -2.49 -7.41 10.46
N GLY A 81 -2.55 -8.73 10.61
CA GLY A 81 -3.62 -9.37 11.36
C GLY A 81 -2.97 -10.09 12.53
N LEU A 82 -2.95 -9.46 13.70
CA LEU A 82 -2.58 -10.02 15.00
C LEU A 82 -1.42 -11.04 15.01
N LEU A 83 -0.25 -10.59 15.48
CA LEU A 83 0.55 -11.27 16.49
C LEU A 83 -0.33 -11.31 17.74
N ALA A 84 -1.29 -12.23 17.75
CA ALA A 84 -1.76 -12.83 18.98
C ALA A 84 -0.94 -14.11 19.14
N ASP A 85 0.03 -14.02 20.08
CA ASP A 85 0.72 -15.07 20.84
C ASP A 85 2.25 -14.87 20.87
#